data_AF-A0A2V7YID9-F1
#
_entry.id   AF-A0A2V7YID9-F1
#
_cell.length_a   1.000
_cell.length_b   1.000
_cell.length_c   1.000
_cell.angle_alpha   90.00
_cell.angle_beta   90.00
_cell.angle_gamma   90.00
#
_symmetry.space_group_name_H-M   'P 1'
#
loop_
_entity.id
_entity.type
_entity.pdbx_description
1 polymer ?
#
loop_
_entity_poly.entity_id
_entity_poly.type
_entity_poly.pdbx_seq_one_letter_code
_entity_poly.pdbx_strand_id
1 'polypeptide(L)' 'PIPSETNFLMADLRRDVGPLIAALKKQGVEVGRKFPSMPTHLRVTVGTRPQMERFLSELRTVLA' A
#
# COMPACT_ATOMS: atom_id res chain seq x y z
N PRO A 1 13.01 8.85 -3.64
CA PRO A 1 12.04 8.28 -2.68
C PRO A 1 11.49 9.42 -1.81
N ILE A 2 10.20 9.42 -1.49
CA ILE A 2 9.63 10.43 -0.58
C ILE A 2 9.98 10.00 0.86
N PRO A 3 10.76 10.78 1.62
CA PRO A 3 11.10 10.42 2.99
C PRO A 3 9.83 10.42 3.86
N SER A 4 9.76 9.47 4.79
CA SER A 4 8.67 9.35 5.76
C SER A 4 9.13 9.91 7.09
N GLU A 5 8.46 10.97 7.54
CA GLU A 5 8.74 11.62 8.84
C GLU A 5 7.74 11.21 9.93
N THR A 6 6.77 10.34 9.62
CA THR A 6 5.70 9.94 10.55
C THR A 6 5.32 8.46 10.38
N ASN A 7 4.07 8.09 10.68
CA ASN A 7 3.56 6.73 10.68
C ASN A 7 3.01 6.26 9.32
N PHE A 8 3.50 6.78 8.20
CA PHE A 8 3.08 6.30 6.88
C PHE A 8 4.16 6.46 5.81
N LEU A 9 4.15 5.56 4.84
CA LEU A 9 5.05 5.51 3.69
C LEU A 9 4.28 5.84 2.42
N MET A 10 4.93 6.51 1.48
CA MET A 10 4.44 6.68 0.10
C MET A 10 5.25 5.77 -0.82
N ALA A 11 4.70 4.63 -1.19
CA ALA A 11 5.36 3.63 -2.03
C ALA A 11 4.98 3.81 -3.50
N ASP A 12 5.93 4.17 -4.36
CA ASP A 12 5.73 4.18 -5.81
C ASP A 12 5.79 2.75 -6.37
N LEU A 13 4.64 2.25 -6.82
CA LEU A 13 4.51 0.90 -7.38
C LEU A 13 4.68 0.88 -8.91
N ARG A 14 4.93 2.04 -9.54
CA ARG A 14 5.12 2.22 -11.00
C ARG A 14 3.96 1.67 -11.85
N ARG A 15 2.77 1.51 -11.24
CA ARG A 15 1.51 1.08 -11.88
C ARG A 15 0.34 1.69 -11.13
N ASP A 16 -0.84 1.74 -11.76
CA ASP A 16 -2.04 2.30 -11.12
C ASP A 16 -2.37 1.54 -9.82
N VAL A 17 -2.52 2.28 -8.72
CA VAL A 17 -2.78 1.67 -7.41
C VAL A 17 -4.25 1.33 -7.17
N GLY A 18 -5.18 1.81 -8.00
CA GLY A 18 -6.61 1.56 -7.83
C GLY A 18 -6.95 0.05 -7.80
N PRO A 19 -6.54 -0.73 -8.81
CA PRO A 19 -6.71 -2.18 -8.81
C PRO A 19 -6.02 -2.88 -7.64
N LEU A 20 -4.82 -2.41 -7.25
CA LEU A 20 -4.06 -2.98 -6.14
C LEU A 20 -4.74 -2.76 -4.79
N ILE A 21 -5.28 -1.56 -4.55
CA ILE A 21 -6.05 -1.23 -3.35
C ILE A 21 -7.28 -2.15 -3.26
N ALA A 22 -7.99 -2.33 -4.37
CA ALA A 22 -9.16 -3.22 -4.42
C ALA A 22 -8.77 -4.69 -4.15
N ALA A 23 -7.65 -5.16 -4.71
CA ALA A 23 -7.16 -6.52 -4.50
C ALA A 23 -6.69 -6.77 -3.06
N LEU A 24 -5.94 -5.84 -2.46
CA LEU A 24 -5.54 -5.91 -1.05
C LEU A 24 -6.75 -5.91 -0.11
N LYS A 25 -7.77 -5.08 -0.40
CA LYS A 25 -9.02 -5.07 0.36
C LYS A 25 -9.72 -6.43 0.35
N LYS A 26 -9.71 -7.15 -0.79
CA LYS A 26 -10.23 -8.51 -0.87
C LYS A 26 -9.46 -9.52 -0.01
N GLN A 27 -8.18 -9.26 0.27
CA GLN A 27 -7.33 -10.05 1.18
C GLN A 27 -7.43 -9.62 2.66
N GLY A 28 -8.37 -8.71 2.98
CA GLY A 28 -8.56 -8.18 4.33
C GLY A 28 -7.51 -7.14 4.74
N VAL A 29 -6.75 -6.59 3.80
CA VAL A 29 -5.73 -5.57 4.06
C VAL A 29 -6.19 -4.23 3.49
N GLU A 30 -6.57 -3.31 4.38
CA GLU A 30 -6.99 -1.96 3.99
C GLU A 30 -5.81 -0.99 4.02
N VAL A 31 -5.64 -0.26 2.92
CA VAL A 31 -4.56 0.71 2.70
C VAL A 31 -5.15 2.08 2.35
N GLY A 32 -4.30 3.11 2.27
CA GLY A 32 -4.75 4.45 1.94
C GLY A 32 -5.49 4.52 0.60
N ARG A 33 -6.48 5.42 0.51
CA ARG A 33 -7.19 5.70 -0.74
C ARG A 33 -6.23 6.13 -1.85
N LYS A 34 -6.69 6.03 -3.11
CA LYS A 34 -5.98 6.60 -4.26
C LYS A 34 -5.90 8.13 -4.13
N PHE A 35 -4.71 8.68 -4.39
CA PHE A 35 -4.48 10.11 -4.52
C PHE A 35 -4.48 10.48 -6.01
N PRO A 36 -5.43 11.30 -6.50
CA PRO A 36 -5.52 11.62 -7.93
C PRO A 36 -4.24 12.23 -8.53
N SER A 37 -3.51 13.03 -7.74
CA SER A 37 -2.23 13.62 -8.14
C SER A 37 -1.05 12.65 -8.12
N MET A 38 -1.21 11.46 -7.51
CA MET A 38 -0.16 10.45 -7.38
C MET A 38 -0.73 9.05 -7.67
N PRO A 39 -1.15 8.77 -8.91
CA PRO A 39 -1.92 7.56 -9.25
C PRO A 39 -1.12 6.26 -9.12
N THR A 40 0.21 6.34 -9.06
CA THR A 40 1.11 5.18 -8.87
C THR A 40 1.60 5.00 -7.44
N HIS A 41 1.28 5.95 -6.54
CA HIS A 41 1.75 5.92 -5.16
C HIS A 41 0.69 5.35 -4.23
N LEU A 42 1.11 4.36 -3.44
CA LEU A 42 0.30 3.77 -2.39
C LEU A 42 0.71 4.35 -1.04
N ARG A 43 -0.23 4.97 -0.33
CA ARG A 43 -0.01 5.40 1.06
C ARG A 43 -0.26 4.22 1.98
N VAL A 44 0.78 3.81 2.70
CA VAL A 44 0.75 2.68 3.66
C VAL A 44 0.95 3.24 5.06
N THR A 45 -0.03 3.09 5.93
CA THR A 45 0.15 3.40 7.36
C THR A 45 0.99 2.31 8.01
N VAL A 46 1.98 2.69 8.82
CA VAL A 46 2.83 1.77 9.57
C VAL A 46 2.07 1.33 10.82
N GLY A 47 1.60 0.09 10.80
CA GLY A 47 0.92 -0.57 11.92
C GLY A 47 1.87 -1.37 12.80
N THR A 48 1.32 -2.32 13.55
CA THR A 48 2.11 -3.28 14.35
C THR A 48 2.91 -4.22 13.45
N ARG A 49 3.96 -4.85 13.98
CA ARG A 49 4.79 -5.79 13.22
C ARG A 49 3.97 -6.91 12.53
N PRO A 50 3.03 -7.60 13.20
CA PRO A 50 2.19 -8.62 12.53
C PRO A 50 1.33 -8.05 11.40
N GLN A 51 0.80 -6.82 11.56
CA GLN A 51 0.04 -6.16 10.50
C GLN A 51 0.93 -5.85 9.28
N MET A 52 2.15 -5.38 9.52
CA MET A 52 3.10 -5.07 8.44
C MET A 52 3.59 -6.34 7.73
N GLU A 53 3.82 -7.44 8.47
CA GLU A 53 4.17 -8.73 7.89
C GLU A 53 3.03 -9.28 7.00
N ARG A 54 1.77 -9.19 7.48
CA ARG A 54 0.60 -9.55 6.68
C ARG A 54 0.49 -8.69 5.43
N PHE A 55 0.64 -7.37 5.55
CA PHE A 55 0.62 -6.45 4.40
C PHE A 55 1.68 -6.82 3.36
N LEU A 56 2.92 -7.06 3.78
CA LEU A 56 4.00 -7.42 2.85
C LEU A 56 3.74 -8.77 2.17
N SER A 57 3.17 -9.74 2.87
CA SER A 57 2.78 -11.03 2.30
C SER A 57 1.70 -10.85 1.21
N GLU A 58 0.60 -10.17 1.53
CA GLU A 58 -0.50 -9.97 0.59
C GLU A 58 -0.11 -9.06 -0.59
N LEU A 59 0.73 -8.05 -0.35
CA LEU A 59 1.25 -7.20 -1.42
C LEU A 59 2.05 -8.02 -2.44
N ARG A 60 2.88 -8.98 -2.01
CA ARG A 60 3.61 -9.87 -2.92
C ARG A 60 2.64 -10.74 -3.74
N THR A 61 1.61 -11.29 -3.10
CA THR A 61 0.58 -12.09 -3.78
C THR A 61 -0.15 -11.29 -4.85
N VAL A 62 -0.51 -10.03 -4.56
CA VAL A 62 -1.25 -9.16 -5.49
C VAL A 62 -0.37 -8.58 -6.60
N LEU A 63 0.95 -8.49 -6.39
CA LEU A 63 1.90 -7.97 -7.38
C LEU A 63 2.45 -9.02 -8.35
N ALA A 64 2.38 -10.31 -7.99
CA ALA A 64 2.75 -11.44 -8.84
C ALA A 64 1.89 -11.47 -10.11
#